data_AF-A0A1V4RYI0-F1
#
_entry.id   AF-A0A1V4RYI0-F1
#
_cell.length_a   1.000
_cell.length_b   1.000
_cell.length_c   1.000
_cell.angle_alpha   90.00
_cell.angle_beta   90.00
_cell.angle_gamma   90.00
#
_symmetry.space_group_name_H-M   'P 1'
#
loop_
_entity.id
_entity.type
_entity.pdbx_description
1 polymer ?
#
loop_
_entity_poly.entity_id
_entity_poly.type
_entity_poly.pdbx_seq_one_letter_code
_entity_poly.pdbx_strand_id
1 'polypeptide(L)'
;MRAPFPFHSILLFGFLAILLLMGVVLRARIPFFQRFLFPSCLIGGVLGLILVNTGLVHFSAHDLESFAYHLFNISFISVGLTRGREAHNTSGHKKEIVKGSLWMALTQGVTFPLQAAIGGLSVLLFSVFGLKLFPTFGFLVPLGFNEGPGQALSFGKVWETVGFNHAATLGLGFAAVGYFFAFFVGVPLVNHWIRKGSSARGTGGLPRDFLVGLTARGQKRESAGKLTLHSANTDSLAFQAALVGLVYVLTYLFVK
;
A
#
# COMPACT_ATOMS: atom_id res chain seq x y z
N MET A 1 -25.01 -26.51 10.07
CA MET A 1 -25.62 -25.63 11.11
C MET A 1 -25.76 -24.24 10.51
N ARG A 2 -26.96 -23.65 10.47
CA ARG A 2 -27.13 -22.26 10.01
C ARG A 2 -26.81 -21.36 11.19
N ALA A 3 -25.74 -20.58 11.07
CA ALA A 3 -25.37 -19.64 12.11
C ALA A 3 -26.45 -18.54 12.24
N PRO A 4 -26.71 -18.02 13.44
CA PRO A 4 -27.77 -17.03 13.67
C PRO A 4 -27.47 -15.64 13.09
N PHE A 5 -26.21 -15.35 12.76
CA PHE A 5 -25.75 -14.07 12.20
C PHE A 5 -24.90 -14.30 10.94
N PRO A 6 -24.82 -13.33 10.01
CA PRO A 6 -23.93 -13.43 8.86
C PRO A 6 -22.46 -13.28 9.31
N PHE A 7 -21.63 -14.26 8.98
CA PHE A 7 -20.21 -14.28 9.34
C PHE A 7 -19.27 -13.92 8.18
N HIS A 8 -19.79 -13.66 6.98
CA HIS A 8 -18.97 -13.53 5.76
C HIS A 8 -17.87 -12.47 5.89
N SER A 9 -18.22 -11.23 6.25
CA SER A 9 -17.27 -10.14 6.36
C SER A 9 -16.25 -10.34 7.50
N ILE A 10 -16.68 -10.91 8.63
CA ILE A 10 -15.76 -11.15 9.75
C ILE A 10 -14.81 -12.31 9.46
N LEU A 11 -15.26 -13.34 8.72
CA LEU A 11 -14.41 -14.43 8.25
C LEU A 11 -13.41 -13.94 7.20
N LEU A 12 -13.82 -13.05 6.30
CA LEU A 12 -12.91 -12.42 5.34
C LEU A 12 -11.84 -11.59 6.08
N PHE A 13 -12.24 -10.76 7.04
CA PHE A 13 -11.29 -10.02 7.88
C PHE A 13 -10.32 -10.95 8.61
N GLY A 14 -10.84 -12.02 9.23
CA GLY A 14 -10.03 -13.03 9.91
C GLY A 14 -9.05 -13.73 8.98
N PHE A 15 -9.48 -14.07 7.75
CA PHE A 15 -8.62 -14.65 6.73
C PHE A 15 -7.47 -13.70 6.35
N LEU A 16 -7.76 -12.43 6.07
CA LEU A 16 -6.75 -11.41 5.77
C LEU A 16 -5.76 -11.21 6.94
N ALA A 17 -6.26 -11.24 8.18
CA ALA A 17 -5.42 -11.17 9.38
C ALA A 17 -4.48 -12.38 9.51
N ILE A 18 -4.97 -13.60 9.26
CA ILE A 18 -4.16 -14.82 9.25
C ILE A 18 -3.07 -14.74 8.17
N LEU A 19 -3.41 -14.30 6.96
CA LEU A 19 -2.44 -14.09 5.87
C LEU A 19 -1.34 -13.10 6.27
N LEU A 20 -1.70 -11.99 6.92
CA LEU A 20 -0.72 -11.01 7.40
C LEU A 20 0.23 -11.63 8.44
N LEU A 21 -0.29 -12.38 9.41
CA LEU A 21 0.50 -13.07 10.43
C LEU A 21 1.45 -14.10 9.79
N MET A 22 0.97 -14.88 8.83
CA MET A 22 1.83 -15.81 8.07
C MET A 22 2.92 -15.05 7.31
N GLY A 23 2.60 -13.93 6.68
CA GLY A 23 3.57 -13.06 6.01
C GLY A 23 4.64 -12.54 6.96
N VAL A 24 4.28 -12.16 8.19
CA VAL A 24 5.23 -11.74 9.23
C VAL A 24 6.19 -12.87 9.58
N VAL A 25 5.66 -14.08 9.83
CA VAL A 25 6.48 -15.25 10.16
C VAL A 25 7.41 -15.62 9.00
N LEU A 26 6.91 -15.64 7.77
CA LEU A 26 7.70 -15.99 6.59
C LEU A 26 8.81 -14.99 6.32
N ARG A 27 8.53 -13.68 6.41
CA ARG A 27 9.56 -12.64 6.29
C ARG A 27 10.66 -12.84 7.33
N ALA A 28 10.29 -13.15 8.57
CA ALA A 28 11.25 -13.34 9.65
C ALA A 28 12.12 -14.60 9.48
N ARG A 29 11.60 -15.64 8.83
CA ARG A 29 12.28 -16.94 8.68
C ARG A 29 13.06 -17.09 7.37
N ILE A 30 12.62 -16.48 6.28
CA ILE A 30 13.13 -16.76 4.93
C ILE A 30 14.04 -15.61 4.45
N PRO A 31 15.35 -15.84 4.23
CA PRO A 31 16.30 -14.80 3.81
C PRO A 31 16.00 -14.16 2.46
N PHE A 32 15.32 -14.88 1.56
CA PHE A 32 14.91 -14.34 0.25
C PHE A 32 14.05 -13.09 0.41
N PHE A 33 13.02 -13.13 1.26
CA PHE A 33 12.15 -11.99 1.52
C PHE A 33 12.89 -10.82 2.19
N GLN A 34 13.88 -11.13 3.03
CA GLN A 34 14.72 -10.14 3.70
C GLN A 34 15.65 -9.42 2.72
N ARG A 35 16.25 -10.16 1.78
CA ARG A 35 17.19 -9.63 0.78
C ARG A 35 16.51 -8.65 -0.18
N PHE A 36 15.27 -8.94 -0.57
CA PHE A 36 14.46 -8.09 -1.44
C PHE A 36 13.57 -7.10 -0.67
N LEU A 37 13.65 -7.08 0.66
CA LEU A 37 12.87 -6.20 1.53
C LEU A 37 11.35 -6.32 1.34
N PHE A 38 10.87 -7.54 1.03
CA PHE A 38 9.45 -7.81 0.84
C PHE A 38 8.68 -7.52 2.14
N PRO A 39 7.60 -6.71 2.09
CA PRO A 39 6.77 -6.47 3.25
C PRO A 39 5.87 -7.67 3.55
N SER A 40 5.55 -7.84 4.83
CA SER A 40 4.77 -8.98 5.32
C SER A 40 3.36 -9.04 4.71
N CYS A 41 2.73 -7.88 4.49
CA CYS A 41 1.41 -7.80 3.85
C CYS A 41 1.42 -8.30 2.40
N LEU A 42 2.50 -8.04 1.63
CA LEU A 42 2.61 -8.52 0.25
C LEU A 42 2.83 -10.03 0.21
N ILE A 43 3.67 -10.57 1.09
CA ILE A 43 3.87 -12.02 1.23
C ILE A 43 2.53 -12.70 1.55
N GLY A 44 1.79 -12.15 2.51
CA GLY A 44 0.44 -12.62 2.85
C GLY A 44 -0.53 -12.52 1.67
N GLY A 45 -0.50 -11.43 0.90
CA GLY A 45 -1.31 -11.26 -0.31
C GLY A 45 -1.02 -12.31 -1.39
N VAL A 46 0.25 -12.63 -1.64
CA VAL A 46 0.65 -13.70 -2.58
C VAL A 46 0.14 -15.06 -2.12
N LEU A 47 0.25 -15.37 -0.82
CA LEU A 47 -0.33 -16.60 -0.27
C LEU A 47 -1.85 -16.63 -0.44
N GLY A 48 -2.54 -15.52 -0.14
CA GLY A 48 -3.98 -15.39 -0.32
C GLY A 48 -4.39 -15.62 -1.77
N LEU A 49 -3.65 -15.05 -2.73
CA LEU A 49 -3.89 -15.26 -4.15
C LEU A 49 -3.79 -16.74 -4.53
N ILE A 50 -2.77 -17.46 -4.04
CA ILE A 50 -2.62 -18.90 -4.29
C ILE A 50 -3.79 -19.68 -3.67
N LEU A 51 -4.16 -19.40 -2.42
CA LEU A 51 -5.23 -20.10 -1.70
C LEU A 51 -6.61 -19.90 -2.36
N VAL A 52 -6.89 -18.70 -2.85
CA VAL A 52 -8.14 -18.39 -3.55
C VAL A 52 -8.17 -19.03 -4.93
N ASN A 53 -7.08 -18.95 -5.70
CA ASN A 53 -7.04 -19.53 -7.07
C ASN A 53 -6.99 -21.06 -7.09
N THR A 54 -6.48 -21.70 -6.04
CA THR A 54 -6.50 -23.16 -5.90
C THR A 54 -7.87 -23.71 -5.47
N GLY A 55 -8.83 -22.83 -5.15
CA GLY A 55 -10.15 -23.23 -4.65
C GLY A 55 -10.14 -23.76 -3.21
N LEU A 56 -9.03 -23.63 -2.48
CA LEU A 56 -8.98 -24.00 -1.07
C LEU A 56 -9.85 -23.07 -0.21
N VAL A 57 -9.98 -21.81 -0.62
CA VAL A 57 -10.80 -20.79 0.03
C VAL A 57 -11.61 -20.04 -1.02
N HIS A 58 -12.89 -19.84 -0.76
CA HIS A 58 -13.81 -19.19 -1.71
C HIS A 58 -14.21 -17.81 -1.17
N PHE A 59 -13.63 -16.76 -1.76
CA PHE A 59 -14.06 -15.38 -1.57
C PHE A 59 -14.28 -14.74 -2.93
N SER A 60 -15.31 -13.90 -3.05
CA SER A 60 -15.53 -13.17 -4.30
C SER A 60 -14.51 -12.04 -4.45
N ALA A 61 -14.13 -11.73 -5.69
CA ALA A 61 -13.26 -10.60 -5.98
C ALA A 61 -13.88 -9.27 -5.48
N HIS A 62 -15.20 -9.14 -5.62
CA HIS A 62 -15.95 -7.99 -5.13
C HIS A 62 -15.80 -7.77 -3.62
N ASP A 63 -15.85 -8.83 -2.80
CA ASP A 63 -15.68 -8.69 -1.35
C ASP A 63 -14.27 -8.24 -0.98
N LEU A 64 -13.25 -8.79 -1.67
CA LEU A 64 -11.85 -8.40 -1.48
C LEU A 64 -11.61 -6.94 -1.91
N GLU A 65 -12.17 -6.53 -3.05
CA GLU A 65 -12.11 -5.15 -3.55
C GLU A 65 -12.80 -4.17 -2.60
N SER A 66 -13.98 -4.52 -2.09
CA SER A 66 -14.71 -3.70 -1.12
C SER A 66 -13.92 -3.53 0.18
N PHE A 67 -13.35 -4.62 0.72
CA PHE A 67 -12.47 -4.55 1.89
C PHE A 67 -11.25 -3.68 1.63
N ALA A 68 -10.58 -3.86 0.49
CA ALA A 68 -9.43 -3.05 0.11
C ALA A 68 -9.80 -1.56 0.05
N TYR A 69 -10.89 -1.21 -0.62
CA TYR A 69 -11.37 0.17 -0.75
C TYR A 69 -11.60 0.84 0.62
N HIS A 70 -12.35 0.17 1.51
CA HIS A 70 -12.65 0.71 2.84
C HIS A 70 -11.41 0.82 3.73
N LEU A 71 -10.53 -0.19 3.71
CA LEU A 71 -9.28 -0.14 4.48
C LEU A 71 -8.32 0.93 3.97
N PHE A 72 -8.25 1.19 2.66
CA PHE A 72 -7.48 2.30 2.11
C PHE A 72 -8.02 3.65 2.56
N ASN A 73 -9.34 3.85 2.53
CA ASN A 73 -9.94 5.09 3.02
C ASN A 73 -9.64 5.33 4.50
N ILE A 74 -9.77 4.30 5.34
CA ILE A 74 -9.39 4.35 6.75
C ILE A 74 -7.90 4.70 6.90
N SER A 75 -7.02 4.10 6.10
CA SER A 75 -5.59 4.38 6.11
C SER A 75 -5.29 5.84 5.74
N PHE A 76 -5.92 6.38 4.69
CA PHE A 76 -5.70 7.77 4.27
C PHE A 76 -6.23 8.77 5.29
N ILE A 77 -7.39 8.52 5.89
CA ILE A 77 -7.92 9.34 7.00
C ILE A 77 -6.94 9.32 8.17
N SER A 78 -6.46 8.12 8.56
CA SER A 78 -5.50 7.98 9.66
C SER A 78 -4.20 8.73 9.38
N VAL A 79 -3.69 8.68 8.14
CA VAL A 79 -2.49 9.44 7.74
C VAL A 79 -2.74 10.95 7.84
N GLY A 80 -3.90 11.43 7.37
CA GLY A 80 -4.27 12.85 7.45
C GLY A 80 -4.42 13.36 8.89
N LEU A 81 -4.90 12.51 9.81
CA LEU A 81 -5.01 12.83 11.23
C LEU A 81 -3.68 12.67 11.99
N THR A 82 -2.67 12.04 11.39
CA THR A 82 -1.37 11.85 12.03
C THR A 82 -0.63 13.18 12.11
N ARG A 83 -0.47 13.70 13.33
CA ARG A 83 0.26 14.94 13.58
C ARG A 83 1.70 14.78 13.07
N GLY A 84 2.14 15.68 12.20
CA GLY A 84 3.54 15.76 11.80
C GLY A 84 4.41 15.87 13.05
N ARG A 85 5.46 15.05 13.16
CA ARG A 85 6.43 15.13 14.26
C ARG A 85 6.81 16.59 14.43
N GLU A 86 6.56 17.17 15.60
CA GLU A 86 7.16 18.45 15.98
C GLU A 86 8.66 18.22 16.05
N ALA A 87 9.32 18.41 14.91
CA ALA A 87 10.75 18.46 14.83
C ALA A 87 11.19 19.59 15.75
N HIS A 88 11.98 19.24 16.76
CA HIS A 88 12.70 20.19 17.60
C HIS A 88 13.19 21.35 16.71
N ASN A 89 12.70 22.57 16.97
CA ASN A 89 12.85 23.76 16.14
C ASN A 89 14.33 24.07 15.83
N THR A 90 14.89 23.42 14.83
CA THR A 90 16.15 23.79 14.19
C THR A 90 15.82 24.10 12.75
N SER A 91 16.17 25.30 12.31
CA SER A 91 15.85 25.85 10.99
C SER A 91 16.35 24.99 9.82
N GLY A 92 17.35 24.12 10.05
CA GLY A 92 17.86 23.13 9.10
C GLY A 92 16.88 21.99 8.80
N HIS A 93 16.17 21.47 9.81
CA HIS A 93 15.31 20.29 9.65
C HIS A 93 14.02 20.59 8.88
N LYS A 94 13.45 21.79 9.06
CA LYS A 94 12.31 22.27 8.25
C LYS A 94 12.70 22.40 6.77
N LYS A 95 13.91 22.89 6.47
CA LYS A 95 14.43 22.97 5.09
C LYS A 95 14.63 21.60 4.47
N GLU A 96 15.10 20.61 5.22
CA GLU A 96 15.25 19.22 4.73
C GLU A 96 13.91 18.56 4.42
N ILE A 97 12.91 18.71 5.30
CA ILE A 97 11.56 18.17 5.05
C ILE A 97 10.95 18.80 3.81
N VAL A 98 11.03 20.13 3.66
CA VAL A 98 10.52 20.83 2.47
C VAL A 98 11.27 20.39 1.21
N LYS A 99 12.60 20.27 1.26
CA LYS A 99 13.39 19.77 0.12
C LYS A 99 13.02 18.33 -0.24
N GLY A 100 12.80 17.47 0.75
CA GLY A 100 12.37 16.08 0.55
C GLY A 100 11.00 16.00 -0.12
N SER A 101 10.01 16.71 0.42
CA SER A 101 8.66 16.77 -0.16
C SER A 101 8.66 17.39 -1.56
N LEU A 102 9.45 18.44 -1.79
CA LEU A 102 9.60 19.06 -3.12
C LEU A 102 10.26 18.09 -4.10
N TRP A 103 11.30 17.37 -3.69
CA TRP A 103 11.94 16.35 -4.51
C TRP A 103 10.98 15.23 -4.89
N MET A 104 10.19 14.75 -3.93
CA MET A 104 9.15 13.75 -4.20
C MET A 104 8.10 14.27 -5.17
N ALA A 105 7.60 15.50 -4.95
CA ALA A 105 6.61 16.14 -5.82
C ALA A 105 7.13 16.35 -7.25
N LEU A 106 8.37 16.82 -7.42
CA LEU A 106 8.99 16.99 -8.73
C LEU A 106 9.21 15.65 -9.42
N THR A 107 9.71 14.64 -8.70
CA THR A 107 9.90 13.30 -9.25
C THR A 107 8.57 12.72 -9.72
N GLN A 108 7.51 12.83 -8.91
CA GLN A 108 6.16 12.39 -9.29
C GLN A 108 5.61 13.20 -10.47
N GLY A 109 5.81 14.52 -10.47
CA GLY A 109 5.39 15.44 -11.54
C GLY A 109 6.03 15.15 -12.89
N VAL A 110 7.21 14.53 -12.93
CA VAL A 110 7.83 14.06 -14.19
C VAL A 110 7.44 12.62 -14.50
N THR A 111 7.54 11.72 -13.52
CA THR A 111 7.36 10.28 -13.76
C THR A 111 5.92 9.89 -14.04
N PHE A 112 4.94 10.54 -13.41
CA PHE A 112 3.51 10.23 -13.63
C PHE A 112 3.08 10.58 -15.06
N PRO A 113 3.27 11.82 -15.57
CA PRO A 113 2.87 12.15 -16.94
C PRO A 113 3.65 11.36 -17.99
N LEU A 114 4.94 11.08 -17.74
CA LEU A 114 5.75 10.26 -18.64
C LEU A 114 5.19 8.85 -18.77
N GLN A 115 4.86 8.20 -17.66
CA GLN A 115 4.22 6.88 -17.67
C GLN A 115 2.83 6.91 -18.31
N ALA A 116 2.05 7.97 -18.07
CA ALA A 116 0.76 8.17 -18.73
C ALA A 116 0.91 8.29 -20.26
N ALA A 117 1.89 9.07 -20.73
CA ALA A 117 2.17 9.25 -22.15
C ALA A 117 2.62 7.94 -22.81
N ILE A 118 3.55 7.22 -22.19
CA ILE A 118 4.03 5.92 -22.68
C ILE A 118 2.88 4.89 -22.69
N GLY A 119 2.10 4.83 -21.62
CA GLY A 119 0.95 3.92 -21.52
C GLY A 119 -0.12 4.23 -22.57
N GLY A 120 -0.48 5.50 -22.75
CA GLY A 120 -1.43 5.95 -23.77
C GLY A 120 -0.94 5.67 -25.19
N LEU A 121 0.34 5.94 -25.48
CA LEU A 121 0.95 5.62 -26.77
C LEU A 121 0.95 4.10 -27.03
N SER A 122 1.18 3.29 -25.99
CA SER A 122 1.12 1.83 -26.10
C SER A 122 -0.28 1.34 -26.48
N VAL A 123 -1.34 1.97 -25.95
CA VAL A 123 -2.73 1.67 -26.35
C VAL A 123 -2.96 1.98 -27.84
N LEU A 124 -2.48 3.14 -28.32
CA LEU A 124 -2.58 3.50 -29.73
C LEU A 124 -1.81 2.51 -30.62
N LEU A 125 -0.60 2.12 -30.20
CA LEU A 125 0.21 1.14 -30.91
C LEU A 125 -0.50 -0.22 -31.01
N PHE A 126 -1.06 -0.72 -29.91
CA PHE A 126 -1.82 -1.98 -29.90
C PHE A 126 -3.07 -1.92 -30.80
N SER A 127 -3.71 -0.76 -30.88
CA SER A 127 -4.84 -0.53 -31.80
C SER A 127 -4.43 -0.70 -33.27
N VAL A 128 -3.22 -0.26 -33.65
CA VAL A 128 -2.67 -0.48 -35.01
C VAL A 128 -2.50 -1.97 -35.32
N PHE A 129 -2.16 -2.78 -34.31
CA PHE A 129 -2.08 -4.24 -34.42
C PHE A 129 -3.42 -4.96 -34.28
N GLY A 130 -4.54 -4.22 -34.26
CA GLY A 130 -5.90 -4.78 -34.20
C GLY A 130 -6.40 -5.12 -32.79
N LEU A 131 -5.63 -4.82 -31.74
CA LEU A 131 -6.05 -5.01 -30.35
C LEU A 131 -6.80 -3.77 -29.85
N LYS A 132 -8.13 -3.90 -29.70
CA LYS A 132 -8.99 -2.82 -29.18
C LYS A 132 -8.97 -2.80 -27.65
N LEU A 133 -8.05 -2.03 -27.07
CA LEU A 133 -8.04 -1.76 -25.63
C LEU A 133 -8.96 -0.58 -25.28
N PHE A 134 -9.39 -0.51 -24.03
CA PHE A 134 -10.14 0.64 -23.53
C PHE A 134 -9.27 1.91 -23.59
N PRO A 135 -9.78 3.09 -23.97
CA PRO A 135 -8.97 4.28 -24.19
C PRO A 135 -8.06 4.69 -23.02
N THR A 136 -8.53 4.50 -21.77
CA THR A 136 -7.76 4.82 -20.56
C THR A 136 -6.92 3.66 -20.03
N PHE A 137 -6.90 2.49 -20.69
CA PHE A 137 -6.18 1.31 -20.22
C PHE A 137 -4.71 1.61 -19.90
N GLY A 138 -4.03 2.37 -20.77
CA GLY A 138 -2.64 2.75 -20.60
C GLY A 138 -2.36 3.58 -19.36
N PHE A 139 -3.37 4.30 -18.84
CA PHE A 139 -3.25 5.10 -17.62
C PHE A 139 -3.29 4.25 -16.34
N LEU A 140 -3.55 2.95 -16.41
CA LEU A 140 -3.33 2.04 -15.29
C LEU A 140 -1.85 1.92 -14.92
N VAL A 141 -0.93 2.19 -15.86
CA VAL A 141 0.52 2.17 -15.61
C VAL A 141 0.94 3.20 -14.54
N PRO A 142 0.73 4.52 -14.71
CA PRO A 142 1.09 5.49 -13.68
C PRO A 142 0.33 5.27 -12.37
N LEU A 143 -0.94 4.85 -12.43
CA LEU A 143 -1.73 4.54 -11.23
C LEU A 143 -1.17 3.36 -10.43
N GLY A 144 -0.69 2.32 -11.11
CA GLY A 144 -0.12 1.14 -10.45
C GLY A 144 1.32 1.35 -9.97
N PHE A 145 2.17 1.97 -10.79
CA PHE A 145 3.60 2.07 -10.54
C PHE A 145 4.02 3.29 -9.72
N ASN A 146 3.27 4.40 -9.80
CA ASN A 146 3.62 5.65 -9.13
C ASN A 146 2.76 5.91 -7.90
N GLU A 147 1.44 5.68 -8.01
CA GLU A 147 0.52 5.90 -6.90
C GLU A 147 0.47 4.66 -5.99
N GLY A 148 -0.26 3.63 -6.43
CA GLY A 148 -0.44 2.40 -5.69
C GLY A 148 -1.89 1.91 -5.68
N PRO A 149 -2.13 0.79 -4.97
CA PRO A 149 -3.37 0.02 -5.08
C PRO A 149 -4.62 0.80 -4.68
N GLY A 150 -4.56 1.69 -3.68
CA GLY A 150 -5.71 2.48 -3.26
C GLY A 150 -6.21 3.46 -4.33
N GLN A 151 -5.29 4.18 -4.99
CA GLN A 151 -5.66 5.09 -6.08
C GLN A 151 -6.08 4.32 -7.34
N ALA A 152 -5.33 3.28 -7.70
CA ALA A 152 -5.67 2.44 -8.86
C ALA A 152 -7.05 1.79 -8.72
N LEU A 153 -7.41 1.33 -7.51
CA LEU A 153 -8.73 0.78 -7.20
C LEU A 153 -9.83 1.85 -7.33
N SER A 154 -9.64 3.02 -6.73
CA SER A 154 -10.64 4.11 -6.77
C SER A 154 -10.88 4.61 -8.19
N PHE A 155 -9.83 4.88 -8.97
CA PHE A 155 -9.96 5.28 -10.37
C PHE A 155 -10.57 4.16 -11.23
N GLY A 156 -10.15 2.91 -11.01
CA GLY A 156 -10.74 1.75 -11.69
C GLY A 156 -12.24 1.63 -11.43
N LYS A 157 -12.70 1.86 -10.19
CA LYS A 157 -14.12 1.84 -9.86
C LYS A 157 -14.91 2.95 -10.56
N VAL A 158 -14.31 4.14 -10.71
CA VAL A 158 -14.91 5.23 -11.51
C VAL A 158 -14.94 4.86 -12.99
N TRP A 159 -13.90 4.22 -13.53
CA TRP A 159 -13.90 3.82 -14.94
C TRP A 159 -14.88 2.70 -15.28
N GLU A 160 -15.20 1.83 -14.31
CA GLU A 160 -16.24 0.82 -14.46
C GLU A 160 -17.62 1.45 -14.71
N THR A 161 -17.92 2.63 -14.13
CA THR A 161 -19.22 3.31 -14.34
C THR A 161 -19.37 3.87 -15.74
N VAL A 162 -18.26 4.09 -16.47
CA VAL A 162 -18.24 4.58 -17.86
C VAL A 162 -17.93 3.47 -18.87
N GLY A 163 -18.00 2.20 -18.46
CA GLY A 163 -17.93 1.03 -19.35
C GLY A 163 -16.59 0.31 -19.42
N PHE A 164 -15.58 0.69 -18.63
CA PHE A 164 -14.33 -0.07 -18.53
C PHE A 164 -14.49 -1.24 -17.54
N ASN A 165 -15.07 -2.33 -18.01
CA ASN A 165 -15.36 -3.51 -17.19
C ASN A 165 -14.11 -4.04 -16.47
N HIS A 166 -14.23 -4.32 -15.17
CA HIS A 166 -13.17 -4.84 -14.30
C HIS A 166 -11.93 -3.94 -14.18
N ALA A 167 -12.06 -2.63 -14.45
CA ALA A 167 -10.94 -1.69 -14.32
C ALA A 167 -10.40 -1.62 -12.88
N ALA A 168 -11.23 -1.84 -11.85
CA ALA A 168 -10.79 -1.92 -10.46
C ALA A 168 -9.82 -3.10 -10.25
N THR A 169 -10.22 -4.29 -10.67
CA THR A 169 -9.40 -5.51 -10.59
C THR A 169 -8.10 -5.35 -11.39
N LEU A 170 -8.19 -4.81 -12.62
CA LEU A 170 -7.02 -4.55 -13.45
C LEU A 170 -6.08 -3.55 -12.79
N GLY A 171 -6.59 -2.45 -12.23
CA GLY A 171 -5.79 -1.44 -11.51
C GLY A 171 -5.04 -2.03 -10.31
N LEU A 172 -5.70 -2.88 -9.52
CA LEU A 172 -5.04 -3.63 -8.45
C LEU A 172 -3.95 -4.57 -8.99
N GLY A 173 -4.18 -5.21 -10.14
CA GLY A 173 -3.18 -6.02 -10.83
C GLY A 173 -1.96 -5.20 -11.25
N PHE A 174 -2.15 -4.03 -11.87
CA PHE A 174 -1.06 -3.11 -12.23
C PHE A 174 -0.28 -2.64 -10.99
N ALA A 175 -0.96 -2.33 -9.89
CA ALA A 175 -0.31 -1.98 -8.64
C ALA A 175 0.54 -3.13 -8.08
N ALA A 176 0.05 -4.37 -8.13
CA ALA A 176 0.82 -5.55 -7.73
C ALA A 176 2.07 -5.73 -8.61
N VAL A 177 1.95 -5.58 -9.93
CA VAL A 177 3.11 -5.61 -10.85
C VAL A 177 4.10 -4.50 -10.52
N GLY A 178 3.63 -3.29 -10.24
CA GLY A 178 4.45 -2.17 -9.81
C GLY A 178 5.26 -2.49 -8.55
N TYR A 179 4.64 -3.10 -7.54
CA TYR A 179 5.35 -3.58 -6.35
C TYR A 179 6.42 -4.62 -6.69
N PHE A 180 6.09 -5.64 -7.48
CA PHE A 180 7.08 -6.65 -7.88
C PHE A 180 8.24 -6.03 -8.64
N PHE A 181 7.99 -5.06 -9.53
CA PHE A 181 9.03 -4.34 -10.24
C PHE A 181 9.91 -3.54 -9.29
N ALA A 182 9.31 -2.83 -8.31
CA ALA A 182 10.06 -2.10 -7.29
C ALA A 182 10.99 -3.01 -6.49
N PHE A 183 10.55 -4.22 -6.12
CA PHE A 183 11.40 -5.14 -5.35
C PHE A 183 12.42 -5.88 -6.21
N PHE A 184 12.04 -6.41 -7.37
CA PHE A 184 12.95 -7.21 -8.20
C PHE A 184 13.90 -6.39 -9.06
N VAL A 185 13.55 -5.14 -9.39
CA VAL A 185 14.39 -4.25 -10.18
C VAL A 185 14.90 -3.09 -9.33
N GLY A 186 14.02 -2.40 -8.62
CA GLY A 186 14.36 -1.22 -7.83
C GLY A 186 15.34 -1.51 -6.68
N VAL A 187 15.06 -2.51 -5.84
CA VAL A 187 15.94 -2.84 -4.70
C VAL A 187 17.35 -3.27 -5.15
N PRO A 188 17.53 -4.18 -6.13
CA PRO A 188 18.85 -4.49 -6.66
C PRO A 188 19.58 -3.29 -7.26
N LEU A 189 18.87 -2.43 -8.00
CA LEU A 189 19.45 -1.23 -8.60
C LEU A 189 19.97 -0.27 -7.52
N VAL A 190 19.16 0.02 -6.50
CA VAL A 190 19.55 0.86 -5.37
C VAL A 190 20.75 0.27 -4.63
N ASN A 191 20.73 -1.04 -4.35
CA ASN A 191 21.82 -1.73 -3.66
C ASN A 191 23.14 -1.68 -4.47
N HIS A 192 23.06 -1.81 -5.80
CA HIS A 192 24.22 -1.66 -6.69
C HIS A 192 24.86 -0.28 -6.59
N TRP A 193 24.05 0.79 -6.61
CA TRP A 193 24.55 2.16 -6.50
C TRP A 193 25.09 2.50 -5.10
N ILE A 194 24.47 1.98 -4.04
CA ILE A 194 24.99 2.11 -2.67
C ILE A 194 26.39 1.47 -2.58
N ARG A 195 26.57 0.27 -3.17
CA ARG A 195 27.86 -0.44 -3.19
C ARG A 195 28.94 0.28 -3.99
N LYS A 196 28.56 1.06 -5.01
CA LYS A 196 29.48 1.91 -5.77
C LYS A 196 29.91 3.19 -5.05
N GLY A 197 29.49 3.39 -3.80
CA GLY A 197 29.86 4.57 -3.01
C GLY A 197 28.98 5.80 -3.28
N SER A 198 27.88 5.66 -4.02
CA SER A 198 26.95 6.77 -4.30
C SER A 198 25.98 7.09 -3.15
N SER A 199 26.20 6.51 -1.97
CA SER A 199 25.38 6.74 -0.77
C SER A 199 25.99 7.85 0.10
N ALA A 200 25.19 8.90 0.37
CA ALA A 200 25.57 9.98 1.30
C ALA A 200 25.81 9.50 2.75
N ARG A 201 25.41 8.27 3.11
CA ARG A 201 25.55 7.68 4.46
C ARG A 201 26.49 6.48 4.52
N GLY A 202 27.29 6.23 3.48
CA GLY A 202 28.24 5.11 3.42
C GLY A 202 27.60 3.75 3.07
N THR A 203 28.42 2.70 3.06
CA THR A 203 28.10 1.33 2.63
C THR A 203 27.62 0.40 3.76
N GLY A 204 27.21 0.96 4.90
CA GLY A 204 26.78 0.19 6.08
C GLY A 204 25.61 -0.74 5.76
N GLY A 205 25.71 -2.00 6.17
CA GLY A 205 24.62 -2.98 6.04
C GLY A 205 23.39 -2.58 6.85
N LEU A 206 22.21 -3.00 6.39
CA LEU A 206 20.95 -2.76 7.11
C LEU A 206 20.93 -3.57 8.42
N PRO A 207 20.42 -3.00 9.54
CA PRO A 207 20.25 -3.73 10.78
C PRO A 207 19.40 -4.99 10.59
N ARG A 208 19.76 -6.08 11.28
CA ARG A 208 19.05 -7.36 11.17
C ARG A 208 17.55 -7.22 11.47
N ASP A 209 17.20 -6.41 12.48
CA ASP A 209 15.82 -6.18 12.88
C ASP A 209 14.98 -5.54 11.76
N PHE A 210 15.59 -4.70 10.92
CA PHE A 210 14.94 -4.11 9.76
C PHE A 210 14.70 -5.15 8.65
N LEU A 211 15.69 -6.01 8.39
CA LEU A 211 15.60 -7.09 7.41
C LEU A 211 14.51 -8.10 7.80
N VAL A 212 14.55 -8.57 9.04
CA VAL A 212 13.61 -9.54 9.62
C VAL A 212 12.22 -8.93 9.83
N GLY A 213 12.14 -7.61 10.05
CA GLY A 213 10.91 -6.90 10.36
C GLY A 213 10.44 -7.08 11.81
N LEU A 214 11.33 -7.48 12.72
CA LEU A 214 11.06 -7.70 14.13
C LEU A 214 12.17 -7.08 14.98
N THR A 215 11.80 -6.34 16.02
CA THR A 215 12.77 -5.80 16.99
C THR A 215 13.26 -6.91 17.92
N ALA A 216 14.58 -7.07 18.04
CA ALA A 216 15.18 -8.08 18.89
C ALA A 216 14.89 -7.85 20.38
N ARG A 217 15.00 -8.92 21.18
CA ARG A 217 14.92 -8.81 22.64
C ARG A 217 16.10 -7.97 23.15
N GLY A 218 15.83 -7.02 24.03
CA GLY A 218 16.85 -6.13 24.60
C GLY A 218 17.17 -4.87 23.79
N GLN A 219 16.66 -4.75 22.56
CA GLN A 219 16.76 -3.51 21.77
C GLN A 219 15.77 -2.44 22.29
N LYS A 220 16.17 -1.17 22.19
CA LYS A 220 15.29 -0.05 22.54
C LYS A 220 14.14 0.03 21.53
N ARG A 221 12.92 -0.24 21.99
CA ARG A 221 11.71 -0.15 21.18
C ARG A 221 11.28 1.31 21.03
N GLU A 222 10.78 1.67 19.86
CA GLU A 222 10.11 2.94 19.68
C GLU A 222 8.78 2.95 20.45
N SER A 223 8.40 4.11 20.99
CA SER A 223 7.10 4.27 21.62
C SER A 223 6.02 4.31 20.54
N ALA A 224 4.98 3.48 20.70
CA ALA A 224 3.81 3.45 19.81
C ALA A 224 2.79 4.57 20.09
N GLY A 225 3.05 5.43 21.09
CA GLY A 225 2.16 6.53 21.44
C GLY A 225 2.15 6.81 22.95
N LYS A 226 1.35 7.80 23.34
CA LYS A 226 1.03 8.08 24.75
C LYS A 226 -0.48 7.99 24.91
N LEU A 227 -0.92 7.50 26.07
CA LEU A 227 -2.33 7.58 26.44
C LEU A 227 -2.68 9.06 26.64
N THR A 228 -3.59 9.56 25.83
CA THR A 228 -4.09 10.94 25.89
C THR A 228 -5.37 11.05 26.71
N LEU A 229 -6.08 9.94 26.88
CA LEU A 229 -7.28 9.81 27.70
C LEU A 229 -7.04 8.88 28.87
N HIS A 230 -7.75 9.15 29.96
CA HIS A 230 -7.80 8.25 31.10
C HIS A 230 -8.68 7.03 30.77
N SER A 231 -8.14 5.82 30.93
CA SER A 231 -8.80 4.57 30.52
C SER A 231 -10.13 4.30 31.24
N ALA A 232 -10.38 4.92 32.40
CA ALA A 232 -11.68 4.85 33.08
C ALA A 232 -12.83 5.53 32.31
N ASN A 233 -12.52 6.45 31.38
CA ASN A 233 -13.49 7.03 30.47
C ASN A 233 -13.49 6.26 29.14
N THR A 234 -12.41 6.41 28.38
CA THR A 234 -12.25 5.78 27.07
C THR A 234 -10.79 5.50 26.80
N ASP A 235 -10.49 4.34 26.22
CA ASP A 235 -9.14 4.03 25.76
C ASP A 235 -8.70 4.97 24.62
N SER A 236 -7.42 5.31 24.59
CA SER A 236 -6.90 6.28 23.61
C SER A 236 -6.96 5.75 22.17
N LEU A 237 -6.83 4.44 21.95
CA LEU A 237 -6.99 3.82 20.63
C LEU A 237 -8.46 3.84 20.20
N ALA A 238 -9.39 3.57 21.11
CA ALA A 238 -10.82 3.66 20.84
C ALA A 238 -11.22 5.08 20.42
N PHE A 239 -10.68 6.10 21.09
CA PHE A 239 -10.89 7.50 20.70
C PHE A 239 -10.33 7.83 19.31
N GLN A 240 -9.11 7.36 18.98
CA GLN A 240 -8.54 7.55 17.64
C GLN A 240 -9.36 6.83 16.56
N ALA A 241 -9.81 5.60 16.82
CA ALA A 241 -10.69 4.87 15.92
C ALA A 241 -12.03 5.59 15.73
N ALA A 242 -12.59 6.17 16.79
CA ALA A 242 -13.81 6.98 16.72
C ALA A 242 -13.61 8.26 15.88
N LEU A 243 -12.46 8.93 15.99
CA LEU A 243 -12.13 10.08 15.14
C LEU A 243 -12.02 9.69 13.67
N VAL A 244 -11.38 8.57 13.36
CA VAL A 244 -11.33 8.05 11.98
C VAL A 244 -12.74 7.73 11.48
N GLY A 245 -13.58 7.09 12.30
CA GLY A 245 -14.98 6.82 11.98
C GLY A 245 -15.80 8.09 11.75
N LEU A 246 -15.62 9.12 12.57
CA LEU A 246 -16.27 10.42 12.40
C LEU A 246 -15.90 11.05 11.06
N VAL A 247 -14.61 11.13 10.73
CA VAL A 247 -14.15 11.69 9.45
C VAL A 247 -14.70 10.86 8.29
N TYR A 248 -14.72 9.53 8.41
CA TYR A 248 -15.28 8.65 7.39
C TYR A 248 -16.76 8.95 7.11
N VAL A 249 -17.58 9.08 8.16
CA VAL A 249 -19.00 9.43 8.03
C VAL A 249 -19.18 10.82 7.43
N LEU A 250 -18.39 11.81 7.87
CA LEU A 250 -18.42 13.15 7.28
C LEU A 250 -18.08 13.10 5.79
N THR A 251 -17.00 12.43 5.40
CA THR A 251 -16.62 12.25 4.00
C THR A 251 -17.74 11.61 3.19
N TYR A 252 -18.39 10.56 3.71
CA TYR A 252 -19.54 9.96 3.05
C TYR A 252 -20.68 10.96 2.85
N LEU A 253 -21.04 11.75 3.88
CA LEU A 253 -22.12 12.72 3.79
C LEU A 253 -21.82 13.89 2.83
N PHE A 254 -20.55 14.28 2.67
CA PHE A 254 -20.16 15.38 1.77
C PHE A 254 -19.96 14.95 0.32
N VAL A 255 -19.58 13.68 0.08
CA VAL A 255 -19.28 13.17 -1.27
C VAL A 255 -20.50 12.52 -1.92
N LYS A 256 -21.48 12.08 -1.13
CA LYS A 256 -22.71 11.46 -1.62
C LYS A 256 -23.66 12.48 -2.25
#